data_AF-A0A7J2QY82-F1
#
_entry.id   AF-A0A7J2QY82-F1
#
_cell.length_a   1.000
_cell.length_b   1.000
_cell.length_c   1.000
_cell.angle_alpha   90.00
_cell.angle_beta   90.00
_cell.angle_gamma   90.00
#
_symmetry.space_group_name_H-M   'P 1'
#
loop_
_entity.id
_entity.type
_entity.pdbx_description
1 polymer ?
#
loop_
_entity_poly.entity_id
_entity_poly.type
_entity_poly.pdbx_seq_one_letter_code
_entity_poly.pdbx_strand_id
1 'polypeptide(L)'
;MYKKKQRFKKNGEPYQYKDKNCSECRELFKPNSNVSKFCCLTCYNRNRRKRNADAIRKYNYEYSKKNPIKTKLWKKKYSSKDSSRIKRNEWQKKYAKKREVMDKKNERLRKRRKEDISFKIQQDIKARVNKKIRNYNEKGKTTPPKNQVGIQINLIVNHLILNLPKDWRDKKYHIDHIEPLCSFDLTNKEQFNEAFAINNHRWLLAEDNLKKIKEDRLQSIKLLEK
;
A
#
# COMPACT_ATOMS: atom_id res chain seq x y z
N MET A 1 -37.27 -11.23 -36.79
CA MET A 1 -37.22 -9.83 -37.25
C MET A 1 -38.54 -9.14 -36.91
N TYR A 2 -38.57 -8.18 -36.00
CA TYR A 2 -39.81 -7.45 -35.63
C TYR A 2 -40.00 -6.26 -36.58
N LYS A 3 -40.99 -6.31 -37.48
CA LYS A 3 -41.35 -5.17 -38.36
C LYS A 3 -42.07 -4.10 -37.54
N LYS A 4 -41.55 -2.88 -37.49
CA LYS A 4 -42.19 -1.74 -36.79
C LYS A 4 -43.45 -1.32 -37.54
N LYS A 5 -44.60 -1.26 -36.86
CA LYS A 5 -45.86 -0.72 -37.41
C LYS A 5 -45.72 0.79 -37.66
N GLN A 6 -46.03 1.25 -38.87
CA GLN A 6 -45.96 2.65 -39.28
C GLN A 6 -47.23 3.38 -38.83
N ARG A 7 -47.08 4.56 -38.21
CA ARG A 7 -48.20 5.38 -37.72
C ARG A 7 -48.57 6.44 -38.76
N PHE A 8 -49.85 6.77 -38.86
CA PHE A 8 -50.39 7.77 -39.80
C PHE A 8 -51.06 8.91 -39.03
N LYS A 9 -51.05 10.11 -39.60
CA LYS A 9 -51.76 11.31 -39.12
C LYS A 9 -53.27 11.17 -39.42
N LYS A 10 -54.11 12.04 -38.83
CA LYS A 10 -55.56 12.06 -39.08
C LYS A 10 -55.94 12.31 -40.55
N ASN A 11 -55.06 12.96 -41.32
CA ASN A 11 -55.23 13.21 -42.76
C ASN A 11 -54.64 12.09 -43.65
N GLY A 12 -54.34 10.90 -43.10
CA GLY A 12 -53.87 9.75 -43.87
C GLY A 12 -52.38 9.77 -44.25
N GLU A 13 -51.65 10.86 -43.98
CA GLU A 13 -50.21 10.92 -44.25
C GLU A 13 -49.39 10.11 -43.23
N PRO A 14 -48.27 9.47 -43.63
CA PRO A 14 -47.35 8.83 -42.69
C PRO A 14 -46.83 9.84 -41.66
N TYR A 15 -46.85 9.47 -40.39
CA TYR A 15 -46.31 10.30 -39.31
C TYR A 15 -44.78 10.35 -39.43
N GLN A 16 -44.25 11.43 -39.99
CA GLN A 16 -42.82 11.71 -39.98
C GLN A 16 -42.42 12.26 -38.60
N TYR A 17 -41.62 11.50 -37.86
CA TYR A 17 -41.02 11.99 -36.63
C TYR A 17 -39.98 13.06 -37.02
N LYS A 18 -40.23 14.32 -36.67
CA LYS A 18 -39.21 15.36 -36.77
C LYS A 18 -38.13 15.04 -35.74
N ASP A 19 -36.92 14.70 -36.19
CA ASP A 19 -35.76 14.44 -35.33
C ASP A 19 -35.36 15.73 -34.59
N LYS A 20 -35.94 15.97 -33.42
CA LYS A 20 -35.49 17.04 -32.52
C LYS A 20 -34.40 16.47 -31.60
N ASN A 21 -33.14 16.81 -31.88
CA ASN A 21 -32.03 16.46 -31.01
C ASN A 21 -32.20 17.08 -29.61
N CYS A 22 -31.94 16.29 -28.58
CA CYS A 22 -31.82 16.75 -27.20
C CYS A 22 -30.69 17.79 -27.08
N SER A 23 -30.99 19.03 -26.65
CA SER A 23 -30.00 20.12 -26.52
C SER A 23 -28.84 19.79 -25.56
N GLU A 24 -29.06 18.91 -24.58
CA GLU A 24 -28.05 18.50 -23.59
C GLU A 24 -27.29 17.21 -23.95
N CYS A 25 -27.79 16.39 -24.87
CA CYS A 25 -27.32 15.01 -25.05
C CYS A 25 -27.25 14.50 -26.49
N ARG A 26 -27.77 15.27 -27.47
CA ARG A 26 -27.64 15.06 -28.93
C ARG A 26 -28.07 13.68 -29.47
N GLU A 27 -28.76 12.85 -28.68
CA GLU A 27 -29.34 11.56 -29.14
C GLU A 27 -30.76 11.73 -29.73
N LEU A 28 -31.10 10.88 -30.71
CA LEU A 28 -32.37 10.89 -31.45
C LEU A 28 -33.59 10.68 -30.53
N PHE A 29 -34.60 11.53 -30.73
CA PHE A 29 -35.81 11.62 -29.92
C PHE A 29 -36.65 10.33 -29.99
N LYS A 30 -36.92 9.69 -28.85
CA LYS A 30 -38.01 8.72 -28.70
C LYS A 30 -38.89 9.15 -27.53
N PRO A 31 -40.01 9.85 -27.79
CA PRO A 31 -40.87 10.31 -26.71
C PRO A 31 -41.45 9.10 -25.98
N ASN A 32 -41.17 9.00 -24.68
CA ASN A 32 -41.84 8.08 -23.77
C ASN A 32 -42.84 8.91 -22.95
N SER A 33 -44.09 8.47 -22.89
CA SER A 33 -45.23 9.18 -22.29
C SER A 33 -45.03 9.54 -20.81
N ASN A 34 -44.11 8.86 -20.11
CA ASN A 34 -43.83 9.10 -18.68
C ASN A 34 -42.69 10.11 -18.40
N VAL A 35 -42.16 10.78 -19.42
CA VAL A 35 -40.94 11.61 -19.31
C VAL A 35 -41.24 13.09 -19.60
N SER A 36 -42.39 13.60 -19.14
CA SER A 36 -42.89 14.95 -19.46
C SER A 36 -41.96 16.11 -19.07
N LYS A 37 -40.99 15.88 -18.16
CA LYS A 37 -40.03 16.89 -17.66
C LYS A 37 -38.58 16.73 -18.19
N PHE A 38 -38.26 15.72 -18.99
CA PHE A 38 -36.89 15.51 -19.48
C PHE A 38 -36.86 15.18 -20.97
N CYS A 39 -35.82 15.68 -21.65
CA CYS A 39 -35.67 15.58 -23.10
C CYS A 39 -35.46 14.15 -23.63
N CYS A 40 -35.02 13.19 -22.80
CA CYS A 40 -34.92 11.77 -23.14
C CYS A 40 -34.79 10.87 -21.89
N LEU A 41 -34.94 9.56 -22.08
CA LEU A 41 -34.77 8.55 -21.01
C LEU A 41 -33.35 8.58 -20.41
N THR A 42 -32.32 8.90 -21.20
CA THR A 42 -30.93 9.04 -20.74
C THR A 42 -30.79 10.22 -19.77
N CYS A 43 -31.36 11.38 -20.08
CA CYS A 43 -31.36 12.55 -19.20
C CYS A 43 -32.20 12.33 -17.94
N TYR A 44 -33.36 11.69 -18.07
CA TYR A 44 -34.17 11.26 -16.93
C TYR A 44 -33.37 10.34 -15.99
N ASN A 45 -32.73 9.30 -16.53
CA ASN A 45 -31.94 8.37 -15.72
C ASN A 45 -30.70 9.04 -15.09
N ARG A 46 -30.05 9.95 -15.80
CA ARG A 46 -28.94 10.76 -15.27
C ARG A 46 -29.41 11.62 -14.09
N ASN A 47 -30.54 12.31 -14.24
CA ASN A 47 -31.09 13.16 -13.19
C ASN A 47 -31.56 12.33 -11.99
N ARG A 48 -32.24 11.20 -12.24
CA ARG A 48 -32.64 10.22 -11.20
C ARG A 48 -31.44 9.69 -10.41
N ARG A 49 -30.34 9.34 -11.09
CA ARG A 49 -29.09 8.92 -10.43
C ARG A 49 -28.46 10.04 -9.59
N LYS A 50 -28.53 11.30 -10.05
CA LYS A 50 -28.05 12.47 -9.30
C LYS A 50 -28.88 12.71 -8.04
N ARG A 51 -30.22 12.72 -8.14
CA ARG A 51 -31.13 12.91 -7.00
C ARG A 51 -31.01 11.79 -5.97
N ASN A 52 -30.79 10.56 -6.42
CA ASN A 52 -30.65 9.39 -5.55
C ASN A 52 -29.18 9.04 -5.25
N ALA A 53 -28.22 9.96 -5.45
CA ALA A 53 -26.80 9.66 -5.37
C ALA A 53 -26.39 9.09 -4.00
N ASP A 54 -26.94 9.64 -2.92
CA ASP A 54 -26.61 9.20 -1.56
C ASP A 54 -27.22 7.83 -1.23
N ALA A 55 -28.47 7.59 -1.63
CA ALA A 55 -29.11 6.28 -1.50
C ALA A 55 -28.36 5.20 -2.28
N ILE A 56 -27.94 5.51 -3.51
CA ILE A 56 -27.11 4.62 -4.35
C ILE A 56 -25.75 4.37 -3.68
N ARG A 57 -25.12 5.40 -3.12
CA ARG A 57 -23.82 5.26 -2.43
C ARG A 57 -23.95 4.36 -1.19
N LYS A 58 -24.98 4.57 -0.38
CA LYS A 58 -25.28 3.76 0.82
C LYS A 58 -25.52 2.30 0.43
N TYR A 59 -26.39 2.06 -0.55
CA TYR A 59 -26.65 0.72 -1.07
C TYR A 59 -25.38 0.03 -1.57
N ASN A 60 -24.56 0.71 -2.37
CA ASN A 60 -23.31 0.14 -2.90
C ASN A 60 -22.30 -0.18 -1.79
N TYR A 61 -22.24 0.66 -0.75
CA TYR A 61 -21.40 0.43 0.41
C TYR A 61 -21.84 -0.83 1.16
N GLU A 62 -23.13 -0.95 1.49
CA GLU A 62 -23.69 -2.11 2.17
C GLU A 62 -23.51 -3.39 1.34
N TYR A 63 -23.74 -3.31 0.03
CA TYR A 63 -23.52 -4.42 -0.89
C TYR A 63 -22.06 -4.87 -0.91
N SER A 64 -21.11 -3.92 -0.97
CA SER A 64 -19.67 -4.22 -0.95
C SER A 64 -19.23 -4.84 0.38
N LYS A 65 -19.84 -4.45 1.50
CA LYS A 65 -19.56 -5.01 2.82
C LYS A 65 -20.08 -6.44 2.94
N LYS A 66 -21.30 -6.70 2.43
CA LYS A 66 -21.93 -8.03 2.42
C LYS A 66 -21.31 -8.99 1.38
N ASN A 67 -20.69 -8.48 0.32
CA ASN A 67 -20.17 -9.30 -0.79
C ASN A 67 -18.70 -8.98 -1.16
N PRO A 68 -17.74 -9.06 -0.21
CA PRO A 68 -16.38 -8.60 -0.42
C PRO A 68 -15.66 -9.33 -1.55
N ILE A 69 -15.87 -10.65 -1.66
CA ILE A 69 -15.25 -11.50 -2.69
C ILE A 69 -15.77 -11.13 -4.08
N LYS A 70 -17.09 -11.02 -4.25
CA LYS A 70 -17.71 -10.67 -5.54
C LYS A 70 -17.28 -9.27 -5.98
N THR A 71 -17.25 -8.29 -5.06
CA THR A 71 -16.78 -6.94 -5.36
C THR A 71 -15.30 -6.93 -5.78
N LYS A 72 -14.45 -7.72 -5.13
CA LYS A 72 -13.03 -7.85 -5.48
C LYS A 72 -12.84 -8.46 -6.87
N LEU A 73 -13.56 -9.53 -7.19
CA LEU A 73 -13.52 -10.19 -8.51
C LEU A 73 -14.03 -9.26 -9.62
N TRP A 74 -15.13 -8.55 -9.38
CA TRP A 74 -15.66 -7.56 -10.33
C TRP A 74 -14.67 -6.43 -10.57
N LYS A 75 -14.11 -5.82 -9.51
CA LYS A 75 -13.08 -4.78 -9.63
C LYS A 75 -11.85 -5.28 -10.42
N LYS A 76 -11.41 -6.52 -10.19
CA LYS A 76 -10.29 -7.13 -10.92
C LYS A 76 -10.64 -7.29 -12.41
N LYS A 77 -11.83 -7.81 -12.73
CA LYS A 77 -12.30 -8.06 -14.11
C LYS A 77 -12.41 -6.78 -14.95
N TYR A 78 -12.86 -5.68 -14.35
CA TYR A 78 -13.06 -4.41 -15.07
C TYR A 78 -11.85 -3.47 -15.00
N SER A 79 -11.03 -3.54 -13.94
CA SER A 79 -9.78 -2.75 -13.87
C SER A 79 -8.73 -3.19 -14.90
N SER A 80 -8.75 -4.45 -15.34
CA SER A 80 -7.86 -4.96 -16.39
C SER A 80 -8.36 -4.73 -17.81
N LYS A 81 -9.64 -4.39 -17.98
CA LYS A 81 -10.28 -4.15 -19.29
C LYS A 81 -10.58 -2.68 -19.59
N ASP A 82 -10.42 -1.80 -18.60
CA ASP A 82 -10.57 -0.35 -18.80
C ASP A 82 -9.37 0.20 -19.56
N SER A 83 -9.47 0.12 -20.89
CA SER A 83 -8.46 0.61 -21.84
C SER A 83 -8.14 2.10 -21.63
N SER A 84 -9.09 2.90 -21.11
CA SER A 84 -8.87 4.31 -20.81
C SER A 84 -7.92 4.50 -19.62
N ARG A 85 -8.04 3.66 -18.59
CA ARG A 85 -7.17 3.67 -17.42
C ARG A 85 -5.77 3.16 -17.76
N ILE A 86 -5.67 2.11 -18.56
CA ILE A 86 -4.39 1.57 -19.03
C ILE A 86 -3.65 2.64 -19.85
N LYS A 87 -4.30 3.22 -20.86
CA LYS A 87 -3.74 4.30 -21.70
C LYS A 87 -3.35 5.52 -20.87
N ARG A 88 -4.16 5.91 -19.88
CA ARG A 88 -3.82 7.00 -18.95
C ARG A 88 -2.56 6.70 -18.16
N ASN A 89 -2.44 5.49 -17.60
CA ASN A 89 -1.27 5.08 -16.82
C ASN A 89 0.00 5.04 -17.69
N GLU A 90 -0.11 4.54 -18.92
CA GLU A 90 1.01 4.52 -19.88
C GLU A 90 1.43 5.93 -20.28
N TRP A 91 0.46 6.80 -20.60
CA TRP A 91 0.72 8.20 -20.88
C TRP A 91 1.38 8.89 -19.68
N GLN A 92 0.90 8.65 -18.45
CA GLN A 92 1.50 9.20 -17.23
C GLN A 92 2.94 8.72 -17.04
N LYS A 93 3.23 7.43 -17.26
CA LYS A 93 4.61 6.89 -17.23
C LYS A 93 5.49 7.56 -18.27
N LYS A 94 5.00 7.76 -19.51
CA LYS A 94 5.75 8.43 -20.58
C LYS A 94 5.98 9.91 -20.27
N TYR A 95 4.96 10.60 -19.78
CA TYR A 95 5.01 12.00 -19.39
C TYR A 95 5.98 12.23 -18.21
N ALA A 96 5.95 11.36 -17.19
CA ALA A 96 6.84 11.44 -16.03
C ALA A 96 8.33 11.23 -16.37
N LYS A 97 8.64 10.58 -17.50
CA LYS A 97 10.00 10.40 -18.01
C LYS A 97 10.51 11.59 -18.83
N LYS A 98 9.66 12.56 -19.18
CA LYS A 98 10.09 13.77 -19.89
C LYS A 98 11.02 14.59 -18.99
N ARG A 99 12.13 15.07 -19.55
CA ARG A 99 13.19 15.76 -18.80
C ARG A 99 12.67 16.98 -18.04
N GLU A 100 11.91 17.83 -18.71
CA GLU A 100 11.28 19.01 -18.11
C GLU A 100 10.42 18.69 -16.87
N VAL A 101 9.68 17.58 -16.90
CA VAL A 101 8.81 17.16 -15.79
C VAL A 101 9.64 16.69 -14.61
N MET A 102 10.72 15.94 -14.88
CA MET A 102 11.66 15.52 -13.86
C MET A 102 12.40 16.70 -13.24
N ASP A 103 12.83 17.66 -14.04
CA ASP A 103 13.57 18.83 -13.58
C ASP A 103 12.72 19.72 -12.68
N LYS A 104 11.47 20.03 -13.09
CA LYS A 104 10.51 20.75 -12.24
C LYS A 104 10.24 20.04 -10.91
N LYS A 105 10.11 18.71 -10.95
CA LYS A 105 9.94 17.90 -9.74
C LYS A 105 11.18 17.98 -8.84
N ASN A 106 12.37 17.84 -9.41
CA ASN A 106 13.64 17.88 -8.68
C ASN A 106 13.89 19.26 -8.07
N GLU A 107 13.60 20.32 -8.80
CA GLU A 107 13.66 21.71 -8.33
C GLU A 107 12.78 21.92 -7.10
N ARG A 108 11.50 21.52 -7.18
CA ARG A 108 10.57 21.58 -6.05
C ARG A 108 11.09 20.81 -4.83
N LEU A 109 11.66 19.62 -5.05
CA LEU A 109 12.24 18.83 -3.97
C LEU A 109 13.47 19.52 -3.36
N ARG A 110 14.38 20.07 -4.19
CA ARG A 110 15.56 20.80 -3.72
C ARG A 110 15.17 22.01 -2.88
N LYS A 111 14.19 22.79 -3.34
CA LYS A 111 13.63 23.93 -2.61
C LYS A 111 13.08 23.49 -1.26
N ARG A 112 12.21 22.48 -1.24
CA ARG A 112 11.65 21.93 0.00
C ARG A 112 12.72 21.41 0.96
N ARG A 113 13.79 20.77 0.48
CA ARG A 113 14.89 20.32 1.36
C ARG A 113 15.70 21.48 1.98
N LYS A 114 15.69 22.67 1.38
CA LYS A 114 16.32 23.87 1.95
C LYS A 114 15.42 24.53 2.98
N GLU A 115 14.12 24.62 2.68
CA GLU A 115 13.14 25.33 3.50
C GLU A 115 12.63 24.49 4.69
N ASP A 116 12.54 23.17 4.55
CA ASP A 116 11.99 22.24 5.54
C ASP A 116 13.10 21.27 6.00
N ILE A 117 13.74 21.64 7.11
CA ILE A 117 14.85 20.87 7.70
C ILE A 117 14.40 19.47 8.13
N SER A 118 13.17 19.34 8.66
CA SER A 118 12.58 18.07 9.07
C SER A 118 12.39 17.14 7.88
N PHE A 119 11.89 17.67 6.76
CA PHE A 119 11.79 16.91 5.50
C PHE A 119 13.16 16.48 5.00
N LYS A 120 14.19 17.34 5.07
CA LYS A 120 15.55 16.98 4.69
C LYS A 120 16.08 15.81 5.51
N ILE A 121 15.99 15.88 6.84
CA ILE A 121 16.44 14.84 7.78
C ILE A 121 15.72 13.52 7.49
N GLN A 122 14.40 13.52 7.34
CA GLN A 122 13.64 12.31 7.02
C GLN A 122 14.08 11.67 5.70
N GLN A 123 14.32 12.48 4.66
CA GLN A 123 14.81 11.97 3.37
C GLN A 123 16.22 11.39 3.49
N ASP A 124 17.11 12.03 4.23
CA ASP A 124 18.48 11.54 4.45
C ASP A 124 18.49 10.22 5.21
N ILE A 125 17.70 10.11 6.29
CA ILE A 125 17.56 8.86 7.04
C ILE A 125 17.05 7.74 6.13
N LYS A 126 15.96 7.97 5.39
CA LYS A 126 15.41 6.99 4.45
C LYS A 126 16.44 6.55 3.41
N ALA A 127 17.17 7.49 2.82
CA ALA A 127 18.19 7.19 1.83
C ALA A 127 19.33 6.35 2.42
N ARG A 128 19.82 6.71 3.61
CA ARG A 128 20.89 5.99 4.31
C ARG A 128 20.48 4.57 4.69
N VAL A 129 19.29 4.42 5.30
CA VAL A 129 18.73 3.12 5.69
C VAL A 129 18.52 2.24 4.47
N ASN A 130 17.88 2.75 3.42
CA ASN A 130 17.65 1.98 2.19
C ASN A 130 18.96 1.55 1.51
N LYS A 131 19.98 2.41 1.53
CA LYS A 131 21.31 2.06 1.02
C LYS A 131 21.92 0.91 1.83
N LYS A 132 21.84 0.96 3.16
CA LYS A 132 22.35 -0.11 4.03
C LYS A 132 21.60 -1.42 3.83
N ILE A 133 20.28 -1.39 3.77
CA ILE A 133 19.44 -2.58 3.51
C ILE A 133 19.76 -3.20 2.15
N ARG A 134 19.85 -2.37 1.09
CA ARG A 134 20.18 -2.87 -0.25
C ARG A 134 21.56 -3.51 -0.29
N ASN A 135 22.56 -2.83 0.26
CA ASN A 135 23.91 -3.36 0.37
C ASN A 135 23.94 -4.66 1.18
N TYR A 136 23.13 -4.77 2.24
CA TYR A 136 22.99 -6.00 3.01
C TYR A 136 22.39 -7.14 2.19
N ASN A 137 21.33 -6.87 1.44
CA ASN A 137 20.67 -7.89 0.60
C ASN A 137 21.57 -8.37 -0.55
N GLU A 138 22.36 -7.47 -1.15
CA GLU A 138 23.22 -7.80 -2.29
C GLU A 138 24.53 -8.47 -1.87
N LYS A 139 25.12 -8.05 -0.75
CA LYS A 139 26.51 -8.41 -0.36
C LYS A 139 26.59 -9.09 1.01
N GLY A 140 25.45 -9.39 1.64
CA GLY A 140 25.40 -9.86 3.02
C GLY A 140 25.84 -8.77 4.00
N LYS A 141 26.24 -9.17 5.21
CA LYS A 141 26.68 -8.25 6.28
C LYS A 141 27.99 -7.54 5.89
N THR A 142 27.88 -6.41 5.18
CA THR A 142 29.02 -5.66 4.60
C THR A 142 29.93 -4.96 5.61
N THR A 143 29.45 -4.81 6.84
CA THR A 143 30.30 -4.40 7.95
C THR A 143 30.36 -5.62 8.86
N PRO A 144 31.50 -6.33 8.98
CA PRO A 144 31.70 -7.07 10.21
C PRO A 144 31.48 -6.08 11.36
N PRO A 145 31.05 -6.50 12.56
CA PRO A 145 31.20 -5.64 13.72
C PRO A 145 32.70 -5.37 13.80
N LYS A 146 33.16 -4.27 13.20
CA LYS A 146 34.55 -3.84 13.20
C LYS A 146 34.82 -3.61 14.67
N ASN A 147 35.39 -4.61 15.35
CA ASN A 147 35.86 -4.57 16.73
C ASN A 147 35.24 -3.38 17.47
N GLN A 148 33.91 -3.41 17.67
CA GLN A 148 33.28 -2.39 18.50
C GLN A 148 33.96 -2.61 19.83
N VAL A 149 34.80 -1.65 20.22
CA VAL A 149 35.73 -1.77 21.34
C VAL A 149 34.97 -2.35 22.54
N GLY A 150 35.19 -3.63 22.85
CA GLY A 150 34.44 -4.36 23.88
C GLY A 150 33.85 -5.73 23.48
N ILE A 151 33.39 -5.92 22.23
CA ILE A 151 32.73 -7.19 21.84
C ILE A 151 33.76 -8.23 21.40
N GLN A 152 33.94 -9.26 22.23
CA GLN A 152 34.83 -10.40 21.94
C GLN A 152 34.08 -11.53 21.22
N ILE A 153 33.73 -11.31 19.94
CA ILE A 153 32.90 -12.23 19.14
C ILE A 153 33.42 -13.67 19.16
N ASN A 154 34.74 -13.85 19.05
CA ASN A 154 35.35 -15.18 19.05
C ASN A 154 35.06 -15.94 20.35
N LEU A 155 35.04 -15.25 21.49
CA LEU A 155 34.74 -15.89 22.77
C LEU A 155 33.26 -16.29 22.86
N ILE A 156 32.35 -15.46 22.35
CA ILE A 156 30.91 -15.79 22.28
C ILE A 156 30.70 -17.02 21.38
N VAL A 157 31.35 -17.05 20.22
CA VAL A 157 31.28 -18.19 19.29
C VAL A 157 31.81 -19.45 19.95
N ASN A 158 32.98 -19.40 20.59
CA ASN A 158 33.56 -20.54 21.29
C ASN A 158 32.62 -21.05 22.41
N HIS A 159 32.04 -20.15 23.19
CA HIS A 159 31.07 -20.51 24.22
C HIS A 159 29.81 -21.18 23.65
N LEU A 160 29.27 -20.67 22.54
CA LEU A 160 28.11 -21.27 21.87
C LEU A 160 28.43 -22.63 21.25
N ILE A 161 29.66 -22.83 20.74
CA ILE A 161 30.12 -24.13 20.23
C ILE A 161 30.30 -25.13 21.37
N LEU A 162 30.83 -24.71 22.52
CA LEU A 162 30.95 -25.57 23.71
C LEU A 162 29.59 -26.01 24.26
N ASN A 163 28.58 -25.16 24.14
CA ASN A 163 27.20 -25.42 24.60
C ASN A 163 26.25 -25.83 23.46
N LEU A 164 26.78 -26.40 22.37
CA LEU A 164 26.01 -26.76 21.19
C LEU A 164 24.98 -27.86 21.51
N PRO A 165 23.67 -27.66 21.24
CA PRO A 165 22.66 -28.70 21.41
C PRO A 165 22.94 -29.90 20.52
N LYS A 166 22.64 -31.13 20.99
CA LYS A 166 22.93 -32.36 20.23
C LYS A 166 22.25 -32.39 18.85
N ASP A 167 21.06 -31.81 18.73
CA ASP A 167 20.23 -31.75 17.53
C ASP A 167 20.23 -30.36 16.87
N TRP A 168 21.27 -29.55 17.09
CA TRP A 168 21.39 -28.19 16.56
C TRP A 168 21.19 -28.08 15.03
N ARG A 169 21.49 -29.15 14.27
CA ARG A 169 21.37 -29.20 12.81
C ARG A 169 19.92 -29.12 12.32
N ASP A 170 18.95 -29.45 13.15
CA ASP A 170 17.53 -29.43 12.77
C ASP A 170 16.93 -28.02 12.71
N LYS A 171 17.75 -26.96 12.87
CA LYS A 171 17.31 -25.55 12.90
C LYS A 171 16.24 -25.25 13.96
N LYS A 172 16.13 -26.11 14.97
CA LYS A 172 15.19 -25.96 16.09
C LYS A 172 15.62 -24.92 17.10
N TYR A 173 16.88 -24.48 17.06
CA TYR A 173 17.44 -23.56 18.03
C TYR A 173 17.84 -22.23 17.39
N HIS A 174 17.63 -21.16 18.13
CA HIS A 174 18.12 -19.83 17.86
C HIS A 174 19.14 -19.44 18.93
N ILE A 175 20.05 -18.53 18.58
CA ILE A 175 20.90 -17.84 19.55
C ILE A 175 20.07 -16.69 20.14
N ASP A 176 20.00 -16.62 21.46
CA ASP A 176 19.21 -15.66 22.22
C ASP A 176 20.09 -14.94 23.27
N HIS A 177 19.66 -13.74 23.67
CA HIS A 177 20.22 -13.06 24.84
C HIS A 177 19.42 -13.46 26.08
N ILE A 178 20.09 -13.91 27.15
CA ILE A 178 19.43 -14.31 28.41
C ILE A 178 18.63 -13.13 28.96
N GLU A 179 19.31 -12.01 29.14
CA GLU A 179 18.71 -10.72 29.44
C GLU A 179 18.57 -9.91 28.14
N PRO A 180 17.36 -9.42 27.81
CA PRO A 180 17.11 -8.82 26.51
C PRO A 180 17.81 -7.47 26.36
N LEU A 181 18.25 -7.15 25.14
CA LEU A 181 18.94 -5.88 24.83
C LEU A 181 18.16 -4.62 25.23
N CYS A 182 16.82 -4.69 25.37
CA CYS A 182 16.00 -3.56 25.79
C CYS A 182 16.07 -3.24 27.29
N SER A 183 16.65 -4.11 28.10
CA SER A 183 16.89 -3.87 29.54
C SER A 183 18.17 -3.05 29.81
N PHE A 184 19.09 -3.02 28.84
CA PHE A 184 20.37 -2.34 28.95
C PHE A 184 20.32 -0.96 28.30
N ASP A 185 20.96 0.01 28.94
CA ASP A 185 21.35 1.27 28.31
C ASP A 185 22.60 1.05 27.45
N LEU A 186 22.38 0.81 26.16
CA LEU A 186 23.46 0.59 25.18
C LEU A 186 24.29 1.85 24.90
N THR A 187 23.96 3.01 25.48
CA THR A 187 24.81 4.22 25.45
C THR A 187 25.86 4.20 26.55
N ASN A 188 25.61 3.45 27.64
CA ASN A 188 26.57 3.19 28.69
C ASN A 188 27.50 2.04 28.27
N LYS A 189 28.82 2.28 28.34
CA LYS A 189 29.84 1.32 27.89
C LYS A 189 29.87 0.02 28.71
N GLU A 190 29.63 0.11 30.02
CA GLU A 190 29.64 -1.05 30.92
C GLU A 190 28.43 -1.94 30.64
N GLN A 191 27.24 -1.34 30.58
CA GLN A 191 26.01 -2.07 30.23
C GLN A 191 26.04 -2.60 28.79
N PHE A 192 26.65 -1.88 27.86
CA PHE A 192 26.90 -2.39 26.51
C PHE A 192 27.78 -3.65 26.54
N ASN A 193 28.88 -3.64 27.29
CA ASN A 193 29.75 -4.81 27.39
C ASN A 193 29.06 -6.00 28.07
N GLU A 194 28.23 -5.74 29.07
CA GLU A 194 27.43 -6.76 29.76
C GLU A 194 26.36 -7.36 28.83
N ALA A 195 25.65 -6.51 28.09
CA ALA A 195 24.67 -6.93 27.10
C ALA A 195 25.27 -7.90 26.07
N PHE A 196 26.52 -7.65 25.67
CA PHE A 196 27.26 -8.49 24.72
C PHE A 196 28.27 -9.45 25.38
N ALA A 197 28.17 -9.70 26.68
CA ALA A 197 29.02 -10.64 27.38
C ALA A 197 28.74 -12.09 26.95
N ILE A 198 29.75 -12.93 27.05
CA ILE A 198 29.67 -14.36 26.70
C ILE A 198 28.51 -15.04 27.46
N ASN A 199 28.39 -14.73 28.75
CA ASN A 199 27.41 -15.31 29.65
C ASN A 199 25.98 -14.86 29.36
N ASN A 200 25.79 -13.76 28.61
CA ASN A 200 24.46 -13.31 28.22
C ASN A 200 23.94 -14.00 26.94
N HIS A 201 24.70 -14.90 26.32
CA HIS A 201 24.28 -15.61 25.11
C HIS A 201 23.94 -17.07 25.43
N ARG A 202 22.84 -17.59 24.85
CA ARG A 202 22.46 -19.00 24.98
C ARG A 202 21.82 -19.55 23.71
N TRP A 203 21.78 -20.87 23.62
CA TRP A 203 20.86 -21.56 22.72
C TRP A 203 19.46 -21.61 23.34
N LEU A 204 18.45 -21.31 22.55
CA LEU A 204 17.05 -21.41 22.95
C LEU A 204 16.24 -22.03 21.81
N LEU A 205 15.24 -22.84 22.11
CA LEU A 205 14.33 -23.36 21.08
C LEU A 205 13.69 -22.20 20.33
N ALA A 206 13.52 -22.36 19.02
CA ALA A 206 12.99 -21.33 18.14
C ALA A 206 11.60 -20.87 18.60
N GLU A 207 10.76 -21.80 19.04
CA GLU A 207 9.42 -21.52 19.56
C GLU A 207 9.45 -20.68 20.84
N ASP A 208 10.36 -20.99 21.76
CA ASP A 208 10.49 -20.26 23.03
C ASP A 208 11.13 -18.89 22.81
N ASN A 209 12.11 -18.79 21.89
CA ASN A 209 12.67 -17.52 21.48
C ASN A 209 11.58 -16.60 20.88
N LEU A 210 10.69 -17.14 20.04
CA LEU A 210 9.58 -16.36 19.48
C LEU A 210 8.59 -15.87 20.55
N LYS A 211 8.31 -16.69 21.57
CA LYS A 211 7.50 -16.27 22.73
C LYS A 211 8.20 -15.16 23.51
N LYS A 212 9.48 -15.34 23.84
CA LYS A 212 10.31 -14.36 24.55
C LYS A 212 10.41 -13.02 23.80
N ILE A 213 10.61 -13.02 22.48
CA ILE A 213 10.65 -11.79 21.67
C ILE A 213 9.38 -10.94 21.84
N LYS A 214 8.22 -11.58 21.99
CA LYS A 214 6.95 -10.87 22.23
C LYS A 214 6.97 -10.21 23.62
N GLU A 215 7.49 -10.89 24.63
CA GLU A 215 7.63 -10.39 26.00
C GLU A 215 8.65 -9.26 26.10
N ASP A 216 9.84 -9.44 25.52
CA ASP A 216 10.91 -8.43 25.43
C ASP A 216 10.41 -7.13 24.77
N ARG A 217 9.57 -7.26 23.75
CA ARG A 217 8.92 -6.11 23.08
C ARG A 217 7.92 -5.41 23.99
N LEU A 218 7.13 -6.15 24.75
CA LEU A 218 6.18 -5.55 25.69
C LEU A 218 6.92 -4.82 26.81
N GLN A 219 8.04 -5.38 27.28
CA GLN A 219 8.92 -4.72 28.24
C GLN A 219 9.52 -3.43 27.66
N SER A 220 9.99 -3.44 26.42
CA SER A 220 10.56 -2.25 25.80
C SER A 220 9.54 -1.12 25.65
N ILE A 221 8.28 -1.43 25.34
CA ILE A 221 7.21 -0.43 25.28
C ILE A 221 6.97 0.20 26.67
N LYS A 222 6.89 -0.62 27.73
CA LYS A 222 6.70 -0.12 29.10
C LYS A 222 7.83 0.77 29.59
N LEU A 223 9.06 0.51 29.15
CA LEU A 223 10.23 1.34 29.50
C LEU A 223 10.20 2.72 28.80
N LEU A 224 9.53 2.83 27.65
CA LEU A 224 9.38 4.10 26.92
C LEU A 224 8.23 4.98 27.45
N GLU A 225 7.34 4.41 28.27
CA GLU A 225 6.20 5.11 28.88
C GLU A 225 6.54 5.72 30.25
N LYS A 226 7.75 5.47 30.78
CA LYS A 226 8.29 6.06 32.02
C LYS A 226 9.20 7.24 31.70
#